data_AF-A0A4P1JVW3-F1
#
_entry.id   AF-A0A4P1JVW3-F1
#
_cell.length_a   1.000
_cell.length_b   1.000
_cell.length_c   1.000
_cell.angle_alpha   90.00
_cell.angle_beta   90.00
_cell.angle_gamma   90.00
#
_symmetry.space_group_name_H-M   'P 1'
#
loop_
_entity.id
_entity.type
_entity.pdbx_description
1 polymer ?
#
loop_
_entity_poly.entity_id
_entity_poly.type
_entity_poly.pdbx_seq_one_letter_code
_entity_poly.pdbx_strand_id
1 'polypeptide(L)'
;MENVPRVAGIIACELEPGGRLERFAHLGFKPHLISMDDYGVPQRRRRCVAGNFDFELLKEYSAVLERPTLGQVVKALAADPVSDPLFGIIMPRADLVDHVAEEPLSLEEVRINRANKANHTVYNAMPFPDPLDRSVRTITATCTRVSRESIVIAAPDTPNAYRRLTVRERASLQGFPITFQFYGQNYGQKLRMVGNAVPPAFAYLLGHALSGTPVKALPPLASHAASLRAPEPVSKETPPDRPGARYPATRRFRFAIPSLQLKSGVRFEFRNRFEKGDGRWAIDFYFGTSKEIMSVPLDRTLQARFASTFPQGWPSSVATVLSDLSAYLADADLQNMQRVWCHQGLGLTRPFMVLDELDALGRRLREALMEHPRLAQAIIDQAISLVFDEAPSPPPGLAKLARNAATIAAGLLIGSSANAILERGFELEARPRPAVGFG
;
A
#
# COMPACT_ATOMS: atom_id res chain seq x y z
N MET A 1 18.76 19.68 9.76
CA MET A 1 18.46 18.71 8.68
C MET A 1 17.15 18.01 8.96
N GLU A 2 16.38 17.70 7.92
CA GLU A 2 15.23 16.81 7.97
C GLU A 2 15.45 15.64 7.00
N ASN A 3 15.04 14.43 7.39
CA ASN A 3 15.10 13.24 6.53
C ASN A 3 14.15 12.12 6.99
N VAL A 4 14.10 11.01 6.26
CA VAL A 4 13.32 9.82 6.61
C VAL A 4 13.79 9.19 7.92
N PRO A 5 12.91 8.54 8.71
CA PRO A 5 13.24 8.03 10.04
C PRO A 5 14.48 7.14 10.13
N ARG A 6 14.71 6.27 9.14
CA ARG A 6 15.84 5.34 9.14
C ARG A 6 17.20 6.05 9.22
N VAL A 7 17.28 7.28 8.72
CA VAL A 7 18.52 8.06 8.68
C VAL A 7 19.01 8.45 10.07
N ALA A 8 18.14 8.49 11.10
CA ALA A 8 18.57 8.83 12.46
C ALA A 8 19.64 7.86 12.99
N GLY A 9 19.43 6.54 12.83
CA GLY A 9 20.41 5.53 13.24
C GLY A 9 21.68 5.53 12.38
N ILE A 10 21.55 5.89 11.09
CA ILE A 10 22.70 6.04 10.20
C ILE A 10 23.55 7.23 10.64
N ILE A 11 22.95 8.40 10.89
CA ILE A 11 23.66 9.58 11.39
C ILE A 11 24.37 9.27 12.70
N ALA A 12 23.68 8.66 13.66
CA ALA A 12 24.28 8.30 14.94
C ALA A 12 25.50 7.39 14.76
N CYS A 13 25.40 6.35 13.92
CA CYS A 13 26.50 5.43 13.66
C CYS A 13 27.67 6.09 12.91
N GLU A 14 27.39 6.93 11.92
CA GLU A 14 28.43 7.54 11.08
C GLU A 14 29.16 8.71 11.77
N LEU A 15 28.62 9.24 12.87
CA LEU A 15 29.28 10.27 13.69
C LEU A 15 30.28 9.68 14.69
N GLU A 16 30.22 8.38 14.97
CA GLU A 16 31.18 7.69 15.85
C GLU A 16 32.57 7.55 15.20
N PRO A 17 33.64 7.29 15.98
CA PRO A 17 34.99 7.08 15.46
C PRO A 17 35.05 6.02 14.34
N GLY A 18 35.68 6.37 13.22
CA GLY A 18 35.75 5.53 12.01
C GLY A 18 34.55 5.68 11.05
N GLY A 19 33.52 6.44 11.42
CA GLY A 19 32.37 6.74 10.56
C GLY A 19 32.63 7.84 9.53
N ARG A 20 31.84 7.89 8.45
CA ARG A 20 32.01 8.88 7.37
C ARG A 20 31.69 10.32 7.79
N LEU A 21 30.95 10.49 8.89
CA LEU A 21 30.58 11.79 9.45
C LEU A 21 31.41 12.16 10.68
N GLU A 22 32.36 11.34 11.12
CA GLU A 22 33.21 11.58 12.31
C GLU A 22 33.83 12.98 12.31
N ARG A 23 34.35 13.42 11.14
CA ARG A 23 34.96 14.75 11.00
C ARG A 23 34.00 15.91 11.32
N PHE A 24 32.69 15.67 11.34
CA PHE A 24 31.64 16.62 11.67
C PHE A 24 31.06 16.44 13.08
N ALA A 25 31.53 15.46 13.86
CA ALA A 25 31.03 15.19 15.22
C ALA A 25 31.15 16.42 16.15
N HIS A 26 32.19 17.24 15.95
CA HIS A 26 32.41 18.50 16.68
C HIS A 26 31.26 19.52 16.54
N LEU A 27 30.39 19.39 15.53
CA LEU A 27 29.21 20.26 15.37
C LEU A 27 28.10 19.96 16.39
N GLY A 28 28.22 18.89 17.18
CA GLY A 28 27.24 18.54 18.22
C GLY A 28 25.89 18.09 17.67
N PHE A 29 25.88 17.55 16.46
CA PHE A 29 24.66 17.24 15.71
C PHE A 29 23.97 15.99 16.24
N LYS A 30 22.76 16.12 16.78
CA LYS A 30 21.99 15.00 17.35
C LYS A 30 20.77 14.67 16.50
N PRO A 31 20.59 13.40 16.06
CA PRO A 31 19.39 12.99 15.35
C PRO A 31 18.26 12.63 16.31
N HIS A 32 17.07 13.20 16.09
CA HIS A 32 15.85 12.91 16.84
C HIS A 32 14.74 12.43 15.92
N LEU A 33 13.98 11.44 16.37
CA LEU A 33 12.80 10.95 15.66
C LEU A 33 11.56 11.67 16.17
N ILE A 34 10.96 12.48 15.31
CA ILE A 34 9.82 13.35 15.63
C ILE A 34 8.61 12.89 14.85
N SER A 35 7.43 12.84 15.50
CA SER A 35 6.14 12.65 14.84
C SER A 35 5.41 13.97 14.78
N MET A 36 5.08 14.46 13.58
CA MET A 36 4.53 15.81 13.41
C MET A 36 3.13 16.00 14.00
N ASP A 37 2.39 14.90 14.25
CA ASP A 37 1.10 14.93 14.95
C ASP A 37 1.21 15.22 16.44
N ASP A 38 2.39 15.02 17.04
CA ASP A 38 2.66 15.53 18.39
C ASP A 38 2.73 17.07 18.41
N TYR A 39 2.85 17.72 17.24
CA TYR A 39 3.08 19.15 17.08
C TYR A 39 1.92 19.85 16.34
N GLY A 40 0.70 19.35 16.53
CA GLY A 40 -0.52 19.93 15.98
C GLY A 40 -0.71 19.81 14.46
N VAL A 41 0.18 19.11 13.76
CA VAL A 41 -0.06 18.75 12.35
C VAL A 41 -1.01 17.55 12.32
N PRO A 42 -2.16 17.60 11.63
CA PRO A 42 -3.14 16.51 11.62
C PRO A 42 -2.72 15.29 10.77
N GLN A 43 -1.42 14.98 10.75
CA GLN A 43 -0.79 13.88 10.03
C GLN A 43 0.29 13.20 10.89
N ARG A 44 0.15 11.89 11.10
CA ARG A 44 1.15 10.96 11.63
C ARG A 44 2.31 10.81 10.64
N ARG A 45 3.21 11.79 10.65
CA ARG A 45 4.41 11.87 9.81
C ARG A 45 5.63 11.79 10.71
N ARG A 46 6.29 10.63 10.73
CA ARG A 46 7.55 10.47 11.46
C ARG A 46 8.74 10.86 10.59
N ARG A 47 9.66 11.67 11.12
CA ARG A 47 10.89 12.12 10.44
C ARG A 47 12.08 12.16 11.39
N CYS A 48 13.27 12.06 10.81
CA CYS A 48 14.52 12.38 11.47
C CYS A 48 14.74 13.89 11.34
N VAL A 49 14.72 14.60 12.47
CA VAL A 49 15.19 15.97 12.56
C VAL A 49 16.51 15.95 13.30
N ALA A 50 17.54 16.49 12.69
CA ALA A 50 18.88 16.46 13.25
C ALA A 50 19.50 17.85 13.24
N GLY A 51 20.11 18.22 14.35
CA GLY A 51 20.59 19.58 14.62
C GLY A 51 21.29 19.68 15.97
N ASN A 52 21.75 20.87 16.30
CA ASN A 52 22.43 21.24 17.54
C ASN A 52 21.67 22.38 18.24
N PHE A 53 20.40 22.15 18.54
CA PHE A 53 19.52 23.11 19.21
C PHE A 53 18.79 22.44 20.37
N ASP A 54 18.04 23.22 21.13
CA ASP A 54 17.29 22.72 22.28
C ASP A 54 16.08 21.86 21.86
N PHE A 55 16.30 20.54 21.83
CA PHE A 55 15.25 19.56 21.55
C PHE A 55 14.28 19.37 22.71
N GLU A 56 14.69 19.69 23.95
CA GLU A 56 13.76 19.62 25.08
C GLU A 56 12.76 20.77 25.00
N LEU A 57 13.21 21.98 24.65
CA LEU A 57 12.29 23.09 24.36
C LEU A 57 11.31 22.75 23.23
N LEU A 58 11.79 22.17 22.12
CA LEU A 58 10.91 21.73 21.04
C LEU A 58 9.87 20.72 21.57
N LYS A 59 10.28 19.74 22.36
CA LYS A 59 9.40 18.74 22.96
C LYS A 59 8.37 19.37 23.90
N GLU A 60 8.69 20.42 24.63
CA GLU A 60 7.72 21.14 25.46
C GLU A 60 6.55 21.71 24.63
N TYR A 61 6.77 22.15 23.39
CA TYR A 61 5.68 22.60 22.51
C TYR A 61 4.64 21.50 22.26
N SER A 62 5.05 20.25 22.19
CA SER A 62 4.13 19.12 21.94
C SER A 62 3.10 18.91 23.06
N ALA A 63 3.38 19.40 24.27
CA ALA A 63 2.50 19.21 25.43
C ALA A 63 1.29 20.14 25.44
N VAL A 64 1.33 21.23 24.68
CA VAL A 64 0.30 22.30 24.70
C VAL A 64 -0.52 22.37 23.41
N LEU A 65 -0.19 21.55 22.41
CA LEU A 65 -0.82 21.59 21.10
C LEU A 65 -1.92 20.54 20.96
N GLU A 66 -3.07 20.97 20.43
CA GLU A 66 -4.14 20.06 20.04
C GLU A 66 -3.74 19.21 18.85
N ARG A 67 -4.39 18.05 18.68
CA ARG A 67 -4.11 17.11 17.58
C ARG A 67 -5.35 16.95 16.71
N PRO A 68 -5.51 17.76 15.64
CA PRO A 68 -6.70 17.65 14.83
C PRO A 68 -6.74 16.32 14.08
N THR A 69 -7.96 15.84 13.89
CA THR A 69 -8.27 14.58 13.24
C THR A 69 -8.49 14.77 11.74
N LEU A 70 -8.39 13.68 10.98
CA LEU A 70 -8.73 13.69 9.55
C LEU A 70 -10.16 14.21 9.32
N GLY A 71 -11.12 13.77 10.14
CA GLY A 71 -12.52 14.17 10.04
C GLY A 71 -12.75 15.64 10.31
N GLN A 72 -12.08 16.23 11.30
CA GLN A 72 -12.16 17.66 11.58
C GLN A 72 -11.71 18.50 10.39
N VAL A 73 -10.58 18.14 9.75
CA VAL A 73 -10.07 18.87 8.56
C VAL A 73 -11.04 18.73 7.39
N VAL A 74 -11.52 17.52 7.09
CA VAL A 74 -12.48 17.29 6.00
C VAL A 74 -13.78 18.07 6.24
N LYS A 75 -14.30 18.07 7.47
CA LYS A 75 -15.51 18.82 7.84
C LYS A 75 -15.31 20.34 7.70
N ALA A 76 -14.17 20.85 8.15
CA ALA A 76 -13.86 22.27 8.10
C ALA A 76 -13.75 22.80 6.65
N LEU A 77 -13.16 22.01 5.75
CA LEU A 77 -13.06 22.35 4.32
C LEU A 77 -14.37 22.18 3.54
N ALA A 78 -15.28 21.35 4.04
CA ALA A 78 -16.62 21.18 3.46
C ALA A 78 -17.62 22.26 3.88
N ALA A 79 -17.33 23.05 4.92
CA ALA A 79 -18.20 24.13 5.38
C ALA A 79 -18.25 25.31 4.40
N ASP A 80 -19.26 26.16 4.54
CA ASP A 80 -19.32 27.48 3.91
C ASP A 80 -19.83 28.51 4.95
N PRO A 81 -19.02 29.51 5.35
CA PRO A 81 -17.64 29.73 4.92
C PRO A 81 -16.69 28.61 5.39
N VAL A 82 -15.60 28.42 4.65
CA VAL A 82 -14.51 27.52 5.04
C VAL A 82 -13.75 28.16 6.20
N SER A 83 -13.41 27.34 7.20
CA SER A 83 -12.56 27.75 8.32
C SER A 83 -11.30 26.89 8.35
N ASP A 84 -10.11 27.51 8.28
CA ASP A 84 -8.84 26.81 8.34
C ASP A 84 -8.67 26.15 9.72
N PRO A 85 -8.44 24.83 9.79
CA PRO A 85 -8.39 24.10 11.06
C PRO A 85 -7.17 24.42 11.93
N LEU A 86 -6.13 25.06 11.40
CA LEU A 86 -4.90 25.39 12.15
C LEU A 86 -4.68 26.90 12.27
N PHE A 87 -4.92 27.64 11.20
CA PHE A 87 -4.66 29.08 11.13
C PHE A 87 -5.92 29.92 11.37
N GLY A 88 -7.11 29.33 11.45
CA GLY A 88 -8.36 30.08 11.67
C GLY A 88 -8.72 31.07 10.56
N ILE A 89 -8.10 30.97 9.38
CA ILE A 89 -8.44 31.77 8.19
C ILE A 89 -9.86 31.41 7.75
N ILE A 90 -10.70 32.42 7.51
CA ILE A 90 -12.07 32.24 7.04
C ILE A 90 -12.18 32.77 5.62
N MET A 91 -12.78 32.00 4.71
CA MET A 91 -13.07 32.44 3.34
C MET A 91 -14.34 31.77 2.78
N PRO A 92 -15.02 32.40 1.81
CA PRO A 92 -16.08 31.75 1.05
C PRO A 92 -15.57 30.45 0.43
N ARG A 93 -16.39 29.40 0.42
CA ARG A 93 -16.00 28.12 -0.19
C ARG A 93 -15.67 28.24 -1.67
N ALA A 94 -16.32 29.17 -2.38
CA ALA A 94 -16.07 29.44 -3.80
C ALA A 94 -14.64 29.92 -4.09
N ASP A 95 -13.95 30.51 -3.11
CA ASP A 95 -12.58 31.02 -3.27
C ASP A 95 -11.51 29.96 -2.97
N LEU A 96 -11.92 28.79 -2.47
CA LEU A 96 -11.00 27.73 -2.07
C LEU A 96 -10.45 26.97 -3.30
N VAL A 97 -9.20 27.25 -3.63
CA VAL A 97 -8.49 26.60 -4.75
C VAL A 97 -8.01 25.19 -4.37
N ASP A 98 -7.91 24.32 -5.37
CA ASP A 98 -7.41 22.94 -5.26
C ASP A 98 -8.30 22.01 -4.42
N HIS A 99 -9.55 22.39 -4.19
CA HIS A 99 -10.56 21.61 -3.46
C HIS A 99 -11.58 20.90 -4.36
N VAL A 100 -11.13 20.40 -5.50
CA VAL A 100 -11.95 19.61 -6.42
C VAL A 100 -11.92 18.14 -6.00
N ALA A 101 -13.09 17.57 -5.69
CA ALA A 101 -13.23 16.14 -5.39
C ALA A 101 -13.11 15.29 -6.66
N GLU A 102 -12.44 14.15 -6.54
CA GLU A 102 -12.43 13.15 -7.61
C GLU A 102 -13.75 12.38 -7.65
N GLU A 103 -14.05 11.81 -8.80
CA GLU A 103 -15.11 10.80 -8.91
C GLU A 103 -14.89 9.67 -7.89
N PRO A 104 -15.97 9.14 -7.28
CA PRO A 104 -15.91 7.99 -6.40
C PRO A 104 -15.14 6.81 -7.03
N LEU A 105 -14.51 6.01 -6.19
CA LEU A 105 -13.84 4.79 -6.61
C LEU A 105 -14.83 3.79 -7.20
N SER A 106 -14.49 3.17 -8.32
CA SER A 106 -15.28 2.08 -8.88
C SER A 106 -15.26 0.85 -7.96
N LEU A 107 -16.18 -0.10 -8.15
CA LEU A 107 -16.19 -1.34 -7.37
C LEU A 107 -14.86 -2.13 -7.49
N GLU A 108 -14.25 -2.12 -8.68
CA GLU A 108 -12.92 -2.71 -8.90
C GLU A 108 -11.85 -1.97 -8.09
N GLU A 109 -11.84 -0.64 -8.11
CA GLU A 109 -10.88 0.17 -7.35
C GLU A 109 -11.04 0.01 -5.84
N VAL A 110 -12.28 -0.04 -5.34
CA VAL A 110 -12.59 -0.32 -3.92
C VAL A 110 -12.05 -1.68 -3.53
N ARG A 111 -12.29 -2.71 -4.36
CA ARG A 111 -11.80 -4.06 -4.11
C ARG A 111 -10.26 -4.12 -4.07
N ILE A 112 -9.59 -3.50 -5.04
CA ILE A 112 -8.11 -3.43 -5.06
C ILE A 112 -7.58 -2.71 -3.82
N ASN A 113 -8.17 -1.57 -3.45
CA ASN A 113 -7.74 -0.82 -2.26
C ASN A 113 -7.93 -1.64 -0.97
N ARG A 114 -9.08 -2.32 -0.79
CA ARG A 114 -9.33 -3.20 0.35
C ARG A 114 -8.28 -4.31 0.43
N ALA A 115 -8.04 -5.01 -0.68
CA ALA A 115 -7.06 -6.09 -0.72
C ALA A 115 -5.63 -5.59 -0.43
N ASN A 116 -5.22 -4.47 -1.04
CA ASN A 116 -3.92 -3.86 -0.83
C ASN A 116 -3.72 -3.32 0.59
N LYS A 117 -4.80 -3.02 1.32
CA LYS A 117 -4.72 -2.51 2.69
C LYS A 117 -4.86 -3.62 3.73
N ALA A 118 -5.74 -4.59 3.54
CA ALA A 118 -5.93 -5.70 4.48
C ALA A 118 -4.89 -6.81 4.31
N ASN A 119 -4.61 -7.18 3.06
CA ASN A 119 -3.94 -8.43 2.68
C ASN A 119 -2.69 -8.18 1.82
N HIS A 120 -2.00 -7.04 2.02
CA HIS A 120 -0.84 -6.70 1.20
C HIS A 120 0.24 -7.80 1.25
N THR A 121 0.85 -8.07 0.10
CA THR A 121 1.87 -9.12 -0.05
C THR A 121 3.15 -8.84 0.76
N VAL A 122 3.48 -7.57 0.94
CA VAL A 122 4.74 -7.15 1.61
C VAL A 122 4.52 -6.44 2.94
N TYR A 123 3.41 -5.73 3.10
CA TYR A 123 3.23 -4.75 4.19
C TYR A 123 2.13 -5.21 5.14
N ASN A 124 2.14 -4.68 6.35
CA ASN A 124 1.11 -4.97 7.35
C ASN A 124 -0.26 -4.42 6.93
N ALA A 125 -1.30 -4.98 7.54
CA ALA A 125 -2.67 -4.53 7.38
C ALA A 125 -2.81 -3.05 7.79
N MET A 126 -3.72 -2.36 7.14
CA MET A 126 -4.12 -0.99 7.46
C MET A 126 -5.63 -0.80 7.21
N PRO A 127 -6.27 0.18 7.87
CA PRO A 127 -7.69 0.41 7.71
C PRO A 127 -8.06 0.78 6.26
N PHE A 128 -9.24 0.31 5.84
CA PHE A 128 -9.96 0.83 4.69
C PHE A 128 -11.45 0.96 5.06
N PRO A 129 -12.07 2.14 4.92
CA PRO A 129 -11.44 3.43 4.59
C PRO A 129 -10.45 3.90 5.68
N ASP A 130 -9.67 4.91 5.37
CA ASP A 130 -8.86 5.63 6.36
C ASP A 130 -9.81 6.31 7.38
N PRO A 131 -9.54 6.17 8.68
CA PRO A 131 -10.46 6.54 9.75
C PRO A 131 -10.45 8.05 10.02
N LEU A 132 -11.63 8.62 10.23
CA LEU A 132 -11.82 10.07 10.40
C LEU A 132 -11.57 10.56 11.84
N ASP A 133 -11.59 9.66 12.82
CA ASP A 133 -11.52 9.95 14.27
C ASP A 133 -10.10 10.19 14.80
N ARG A 134 -9.09 10.19 13.93
CA ARG A 134 -7.67 10.40 14.29
C ARG A 134 -6.90 11.08 13.19
N SER A 135 -5.68 11.53 13.51
CA SER A 135 -4.79 12.13 12.53
C SER A 135 -4.45 11.16 11.39
N VAL A 136 -4.41 11.70 10.17
CA VAL A 136 -4.19 10.90 8.97
C VAL A 136 -2.80 10.27 9.00
N ARG A 137 -2.62 9.09 8.42
CA ARG A 137 -1.27 8.56 8.22
C ARG A 137 -0.49 9.42 7.22
N THR A 138 0.83 9.23 7.15
CA THR A 138 1.70 9.97 6.23
C THR A 138 1.13 10.02 4.80
N ILE A 139 0.93 11.24 4.28
CA ILE A 139 0.59 11.50 2.88
C ILE A 139 1.88 11.40 2.07
N THR A 140 1.87 10.58 1.03
CA THR A 140 3.02 10.32 0.15
C THR A 140 2.88 11.07 -1.18
N ALA A 141 4.00 11.33 -1.85
CA ALA A 141 4.04 12.05 -3.13
C ALA A 141 3.46 11.24 -4.30
N THR A 142 3.63 9.91 -4.27
CA THR A 142 3.06 9.02 -5.28
C THR A 142 1.84 8.32 -4.71
N CYS A 143 0.68 8.59 -5.29
CA CYS A 143 -0.61 8.00 -4.93
C CYS A 143 -1.44 7.79 -6.21
N THR A 144 -1.60 6.55 -6.67
CA THR A 144 -2.57 6.23 -7.74
C THR A 144 -3.94 5.95 -7.12
N ARG A 145 -5.01 5.87 -7.92
CA ARG A 145 -6.36 5.59 -7.38
C ARG A 145 -6.46 4.26 -6.61
N VAL A 146 -5.53 3.33 -6.85
CA VAL A 146 -5.52 1.97 -6.26
C VAL A 146 -4.25 1.61 -5.49
N SER A 147 -3.32 2.56 -5.29
CA SER A 147 -2.12 2.32 -4.49
C SER A 147 -2.47 2.21 -3.01
N ARG A 148 -1.81 1.29 -2.29
CA ARG A 148 -1.97 1.12 -0.83
C ARG A 148 -1.79 2.43 -0.06
N GLU A 149 -0.86 3.26 -0.53
CA GLU A 149 -0.47 4.54 0.05
C GLU A 149 -1.57 5.61 -0.09
N SER A 150 -2.58 5.42 -0.94
CA SER A 150 -3.65 6.40 -1.13
C SER A 150 -4.57 6.50 0.09
N ILE A 151 -4.76 7.71 0.58
CA ILE A 151 -5.77 8.01 1.60
C ILE A 151 -7.13 7.93 0.94
N VAL A 152 -7.98 7.06 1.45
CA VAL A 152 -9.35 6.87 0.94
C VAL A 152 -10.31 7.03 2.10
N ILE A 153 -11.30 7.90 1.96
CA ILE A 153 -12.35 8.12 2.96
C ILE A 153 -13.71 7.72 2.39
N ALA A 154 -14.68 7.46 3.26
CA ALA A 154 -16.07 7.34 2.85
C ALA A 154 -16.53 8.67 2.25
N ALA A 155 -17.29 8.62 1.16
CA ALA A 155 -17.94 9.80 0.63
C ALA A 155 -19.06 10.22 1.60
N PRO A 156 -19.14 11.49 2.01
CA PRO A 156 -20.10 11.93 3.03
C PRO A 156 -21.56 11.72 2.60
N ASP A 157 -21.86 11.90 1.32
CA ASP A 157 -23.24 11.97 0.81
C ASP A 157 -23.71 10.70 0.11
N THR A 158 -22.89 9.65 0.05
CA THR A 158 -23.23 8.43 -0.69
C THR A 158 -22.78 7.18 0.07
N PRO A 159 -23.73 6.41 0.63
CA PRO A 159 -23.42 5.16 1.32
C PRO A 159 -22.60 4.23 0.43
N ASN A 160 -21.59 3.57 1.03
CA ASN A 160 -20.68 2.65 0.33
C ASN A 160 -19.88 3.23 -0.84
N ALA A 161 -19.89 4.55 -1.04
CA ALA A 161 -18.97 5.22 -1.95
C ALA A 161 -17.72 5.69 -1.21
N TYR A 162 -16.59 5.65 -1.90
CA TYR A 162 -15.30 6.01 -1.34
C TYR A 162 -14.59 6.95 -2.29
N ARG A 163 -13.85 7.93 -1.76
CA ARG A 163 -13.06 8.86 -2.56
C ARG A 163 -11.68 9.08 -1.97
N ARG A 164 -10.76 9.55 -2.81
CA ARG A 164 -9.49 10.08 -2.34
C ARG A 164 -9.66 11.50 -1.80
N LEU A 165 -8.67 11.94 -1.05
CA LEU A 165 -8.57 13.33 -0.62
C LEU A 165 -8.22 14.26 -1.78
N THR A 166 -8.81 15.46 -1.79
CA THR A 166 -8.44 16.55 -2.72
C THR A 166 -7.02 17.05 -2.43
N VAL A 167 -6.45 17.84 -3.35
CA VAL A 167 -5.15 18.50 -3.12
C VAL A 167 -5.22 19.40 -1.87
N ARG A 168 -6.27 20.21 -1.73
CA ARG A 168 -6.48 21.07 -0.56
C ARG A 168 -6.61 20.29 0.74
N GLU A 169 -7.40 19.21 0.78
CA GLU A 169 -7.50 18.36 1.99
C GLU A 169 -6.14 17.79 2.38
N ARG A 170 -5.35 17.32 1.41
CA ARG A 170 -3.99 16.81 1.67
C ARG A 170 -3.06 17.91 2.20
N ALA A 171 -3.13 19.10 1.62
CA ALA A 171 -2.31 20.24 2.00
C ALA A 171 -2.63 20.71 3.43
N SER A 172 -3.91 20.92 3.75
CA SER A 172 -4.36 21.27 5.10
C SER A 172 -4.01 20.18 6.12
N LEU A 173 -4.12 18.90 5.74
CA LEU A 173 -3.69 17.80 6.60
C LEU A 173 -2.17 17.79 6.86
N GLN A 174 -1.40 18.37 5.95
CA GLN A 174 0.05 18.53 6.07
C GLN A 174 0.42 19.89 6.68
N GLY A 175 -0.56 20.65 7.16
CA GLY A 175 -0.36 21.89 7.90
C GLY A 175 -0.16 23.14 7.04
N PHE A 176 -0.46 23.09 5.74
CA PHE A 176 -0.48 24.28 4.89
C PHE A 176 -1.75 25.12 5.15
N PRO A 177 -1.64 26.46 5.19
CA PRO A 177 -2.82 27.31 5.28
C PRO A 177 -3.68 27.18 4.01
N ILE A 178 -5.00 27.37 4.14
CA ILE A 178 -5.94 27.31 3.00
C ILE A 178 -5.64 28.33 1.90
N THR A 179 -4.88 29.39 2.20
CA THR A 179 -4.42 30.41 1.24
C THR A 179 -3.19 29.98 0.43
N PHE A 180 -2.47 28.92 0.84
CA PHE A 180 -1.28 28.45 0.13
C PHE A 180 -1.62 27.93 -1.28
N GLN A 181 -0.78 28.26 -2.26
CA GLN A 181 -0.98 27.91 -3.67
C GLN A 181 0.11 26.94 -4.18
N PHE A 182 -0.29 25.92 -4.94
CA PHE A 182 0.63 24.95 -5.55
C PHE A 182 0.72 25.16 -7.07
N TYR A 183 1.86 25.66 -7.55
CA TYR A 183 2.10 25.94 -8.98
C TYR A 183 2.56 24.70 -9.77
N GLY A 184 1.81 23.59 -9.65
CA GLY A 184 2.03 22.39 -10.46
C GLY A 184 1.33 22.48 -11.82
N GLN A 185 1.95 21.92 -12.86
CA GLN A 185 1.40 21.91 -14.24
C GLN A 185 0.22 20.94 -14.40
N ASN A 186 0.08 19.97 -13.49
CA ASN A 186 -1.03 19.01 -13.48
C ASN A 186 -1.30 18.50 -12.06
N TYR A 187 -2.43 17.80 -11.90
CA TYR A 187 -2.90 17.28 -10.62
C TYR A 187 -1.84 16.42 -9.92
N GLY A 188 -1.20 15.49 -10.65
CA GLY A 188 -0.13 14.65 -10.12
C GLY A 188 1.09 15.44 -9.62
N GLN A 189 1.45 16.56 -10.26
CA GLN A 189 2.52 17.43 -9.77
C GLN A 189 2.15 18.11 -8.45
N LYS A 190 0.93 18.64 -8.31
CA LYS A 190 0.48 19.24 -7.05
C LYS A 190 0.48 18.21 -5.90
N LEU A 191 0.00 16.99 -6.16
CA LEU A 191 0.08 15.89 -5.19
C LEU A 191 1.52 15.58 -4.74
N ARG A 192 2.48 15.58 -5.67
CA ARG A 192 3.90 15.38 -5.36
C ARG A 192 4.48 16.50 -4.51
N MET A 193 4.14 17.76 -4.82
CA MET A 193 4.58 18.93 -4.04
C MET A 193 4.11 18.80 -2.59
N VAL A 194 2.82 18.48 -2.38
CA VAL A 194 2.27 18.24 -1.03
C VAL A 194 3.01 17.08 -0.36
N GLY A 195 2.99 15.87 -0.95
CA GLY A 195 3.53 14.68 -0.30
C GLY A 195 5.03 14.73 0.05
N ASN A 196 5.83 15.44 -0.74
CA ASN A 196 7.27 15.61 -0.49
C ASN A 196 7.59 16.71 0.53
N ALA A 197 6.68 17.64 0.79
CA ALA A 197 6.96 18.77 1.68
C ALA A 197 7.22 18.35 3.13
N VAL A 198 7.93 19.21 3.85
CA VAL A 198 7.92 19.25 5.32
C VAL A 198 6.71 20.10 5.75
N PRO A 199 5.89 19.65 6.72
CA PRO A 199 4.75 20.42 7.21
C PRO A 199 5.15 21.84 7.64
N PRO A 200 4.58 22.92 7.07
CA PRO A 200 4.98 24.27 7.41
C PRO A 200 4.59 24.67 8.83
N ALA A 201 3.46 24.17 9.36
CA ALA A 201 3.10 24.32 10.77
C ALA A 201 4.19 23.76 11.71
N PHE A 202 4.81 22.62 11.38
CA PHE A 202 5.95 22.11 12.15
C PHE A 202 7.21 22.94 11.94
N ALA A 203 7.48 23.41 10.72
CA ALA A 203 8.63 24.26 10.43
C ALA A 203 8.59 25.58 11.21
N TYR A 204 7.40 26.14 11.42
CA TYR A 204 7.17 27.31 12.27
C TYR A 204 7.60 27.06 13.72
N LEU A 205 7.15 25.95 14.31
CA LEU A 205 7.53 25.54 15.67
C LEU A 205 9.03 25.29 15.78
N LEU A 206 9.62 24.60 14.78
CA LEU A 206 11.06 24.38 14.73
C LEU A 206 11.84 25.70 14.69
N GLY A 207 11.37 26.69 13.92
CA GLY A 207 11.96 28.03 13.88
C GLY A 207 11.97 28.72 15.26
N HIS A 208 10.86 28.66 15.98
CA HIS A 208 10.77 29.21 17.34
C HIS A 208 11.66 28.48 18.35
N ALA A 209 11.77 27.16 18.26
CA ALA A 209 12.68 26.38 19.08
C ALA A 209 14.15 26.74 18.79
N LEU A 210 14.50 26.92 17.52
CA LEU A 210 15.84 27.38 17.11
C LEU A 210 16.16 28.79 17.64
N SER A 211 15.14 29.65 17.79
CA SER A 211 15.28 30.97 18.40
C SER A 211 15.16 30.99 19.93
N GLY A 212 15.00 29.84 20.59
CA GLY A 212 14.86 29.76 22.05
C GLY A 212 13.57 30.38 22.60
N THR A 213 12.49 30.38 21.81
CA THR A 213 11.20 30.97 22.25
C THR A 213 10.58 30.08 23.34
N PRO A 214 10.36 30.54 24.58
CA PRO A 214 9.72 29.72 25.60
C PRO A 214 8.25 29.45 25.25
N VAL A 215 7.70 28.32 25.70
CA VAL A 215 6.32 27.87 25.42
C VAL A 215 5.29 28.98 25.66
N LYS A 216 5.43 29.72 26.77
CA LYS A 216 4.52 30.81 27.17
C LYS A 216 4.51 32.00 26.19
N ALA A 217 5.57 32.17 25.40
CA ALA A 217 5.71 33.25 24.43
C ALA A 217 5.52 32.75 22.99
N LEU A 218 5.22 31.47 22.78
CA LEU A 218 4.99 30.89 21.46
C LEU A 218 3.66 31.41 20.90
N PRO A 219 3.65 32.16 19.78
CA PRO A 219 2.41 32.62 19.18
C PRO A 219 1.63 31.44 18.58
N PRO A 220 0.31 31.36 18.78
CA PRO A 220 -0.51 30.34 18.12
C PRO A 220 -0.52 30.58 16.60
N LEU A 221 -0.60 29.51 15.80
CA LEU A 221 -0.66 29.64 14.33
C LEU A 221 -1.77 30.60 13.85
N ALA A 222 -2.90 30.61 14.55
CA ALA A 222 -4.01 31.49 14.28
C ALA A 222 -3.70 32.99 14.39
N SER A 223 -2.66 33.40 15.14
CA SER A 223 -2.25 34.81 15.19
C SER A 223 -1.72 35.33 13.86
N HIS A 224 -1.35 34.45 12.93
CA HIS A 224 -0.84 34.80 11.60
C HIS A 224 -1.91 34.78 10.51
N ALA A 225 -3.17 34.51 10.84
CA ALA A 225 -4.26 34.40 9.86
C ALA A 225 -4.33 35.61 8.92
N ALA A 226 -4.20 36.83 9.46
CA ALA A 226 -4.34 38.08 8.71
C ALA A 226 -3.19 38.36 7.73
N SER A 227 -1.99 37.80 7.98
CA SER A 227 -0.81 38.00 7.13
C SER A 227 -0.70 36.95 6.01
N LEU A 228 -1.34 35.79 6.19
CA LEU A 228 -1.28 34.67 5.24
C LEU A 228 -2.27 34.85 4.08
N ARG A 229 -1.93 35.73 3.13
CA ARG A 229 -2.72 35.96 1.91
C ARG A 229 -2.28 35.03 0.77
N ALA A 230 -3.22 34.72 -0.12
CA ALA A 230 -2.90 33.96 -1.33
C ALA A 230 -1.97 34.79 -2.23
N PRO A 231 -0.90 34.21 -2.81
CA PRO A 231 -0.05 34.92 -3.76
C PRO A 231 -0.80 35.28 -5.06
N GLU A 232 -0.38 36.38 -5.69
CA GLU A 232 -0.85 36.80 -7.01
C GLU A 232 0.24 36.57 -8.08
N PRO A 233 -0.08 35.94 -9.22
CA PRO A 233 -1.38 35.37 -9.58
C PRO A 233 -1.65 34.04 -8.86
N VAL A 234 -2.93 33.73 -8.66
CA VAL A 234 -3.39 32.45 -8.11
C VAL A 234 -2.94 31.28 -9.01
N SER A 235 -2.68 30.10 -8.42
CA SER A 235 -2.27 28.94 -9.19
C SER A 235 -3.36 28.50 -10.16
N LYS A 236 -2.98 28.03 -11.36
CA LYS A 236 -3.93 27.44 -12.30
C LYS A 236 -4.59 26.22 -11.67
N GLU A 237 -5.90 26.11 -11.82
CA GLU A 237 -6.64 24.92 -11.39
C GLU A 237 -6.23 23.72 -12.25
N THR A 238 -5.95 22.58 -11.60
CA THR A 238 -5.60 21.33 -12.28
C THR A 238 -6.60 20.26 -11.90
N PRO A 239 -7.56 19.91 -12.78
CA PRO A 239 -8.60 18.97 -12.44
C PRO A 239 -8.02 17.57 -12.17
N PRO A 240 -8.67 16.76 -11.31
CA PRO A 240 -8.24 15.39 -11.09
C PRO A 240 -8.22 14.55 -12.37
N ASP A 241 -7.31 13.57 -12.41
CA ASP A 241 -7.27 12.61 -13.50
C ASP A 241 -8.57 11.80 -13.56
N ARG A 242 -9.12 11.65 -14.78
CA ARG A 242 -10.28 10.78 -15.01
C ARG A 242 -9.88 9.31 -14.86
N PRO A 243 -10.79 8.43 -14.40
CA PRO A 243 -10.55 6.99 -14.41
C PRO A 243 -10.14 6.52 -15.81
N GLY A 244 -9.12 5.65 -15.87
CA GLY A 244 -8.67 5.10 -17.14
C GLY A 244 -9.72 4.15 -17.71
N ALA A 245 -10.21 4.41 -18.93
CA ALA A 245 -11.15 3.54 -19.61
C ALA A 245 -10.50 2.24 -20.14
N ARG A 246 -9.17 2.25 -20.33
CA ARG A 246 -8.36 1.11 -20.80
C ARG A 246 -7.00 1.12 -20.12
N TYR A 247 -6.44 -0.05 -19.87
CA TYR A 247 -5.10 -0.22 -19.31
C TYR A 247 -4.15 -0.92 -20.29
N PRO A 248 -2.82 -0.80 -20.12
CA PRO A 248 -1.86 -1.54 -20.95
C PRO A 248 -2.09 -3.05 -20.88
N ALA A 249 -1.86 -3.79 -21.97
CA ALA A 249 -2.01 -5.25 -22.02
C ALA A 249 -1.18 -5.98 -20.95
N THR A 250 -0.10 -5.35 -20.48
CA THR A 250 0.76 -5.81 -19.39
C THR A 250 0.30 -5.36 -17.99
N ARG A 251 -0.96 -4.93 -17.81
CA ARG A 251 -1.54 -4.55 -16.51
C ARG A 251 -1.34 -5.70 -15.53
N ARG A 252 -0.55 -5.46 -14.48
CA ARG A 252 -0.23 -6.47 -13.48
C ARG A 252 -1.45 -6.77 -12.62
N PHE A 253 -1.67 -8.05 -12.34
CA PHE A 253 -2.56 -8.55 -11.31
C PHE A 253 -1.70 -9.34 -10.33
N ARG A 254 -1.80 -9.04 -9.03
CA ARG A 254 -1.05 -9.74 -7.98
C ARG A 254 -1.74 -9.51 -6.65
N PHE A 255 -2.36 -10.55 -6.13
CA PHE A 255 -3.04 -10.51 -4.84
C PHE A 255 -2.78 -11.79 -4.06
N ALA A 256 -2.63 -11.66 -2.74
CA ALA A 256 -2.60 -12.83 -1.88
C ALA A 256 -3.96 -13.54 -1.90
N ILE A 257 -3.96 -14.86 -1.87
CA ILE A 257 -5.16 -15.67 -1.65
C ILE A 257 -5.49 -15.57 -0.15
N PRO A 258 -6.58 -14.91 0.27
CA PRO A 258 -6.78 -14.52 1.67
C PRO A 258 -6.73 -15.69 2.67
N SER A 259 -7.35 -16.81 2.36
CA SER A 259 -7.39 -18.01 3.20
C SER A 259 -6.05 -18.72 3.34
N LEU A 260 -5.12 -18.45 2.42
CA LEU A 260 -3.79 -19.03 2.33
C LEU A 260 -2.69 -18.01 2.68
N GLN A 261 -3.04 -16.91 3.35
CA GLN A 261 -2.10 -15.87 3.75
C GLN A 261 -1.89 -15.84 5.26
N LEU A 262 -0.63 -15.85 5.69
CA LEU A 262 -0.21 -15.68 7.08
C LEU A 262 0.67 -14.43 7.20
N LYS A 263 0.06 -13.27 6.97
CA LYS A 263 0.74 -11.96 6.82
C LYS A 263 1.70 -11.96 5.61
N SER A 264 2.61 -10.99 5.53
CA SER A 264 3.52 -10.87 4.39
C SER A 264 4.59 -11.96 4.33
N GLY A 265 5.03 -12.49 5.48
CA GLY A 265 6.16 -13.45 5.51
C GLY A 265 5.84 -14.86 5.00
N VAL A 266 4.56 -15.28 4.95
CA VAL A 266 4.15 -16.59 4.42
C VAL A 266 2.82 -16.44 3.71
N ARG A 267 2.76 -16.70 2.40
CA ARG A 267 1.58 -16.41 1.58
C ARG A 267 1.62 -17.13 0.23
N PHE A 268 0.42 -17.35 -0.31
CA PHE A 268 0.21 -17.73 -1.70
C PHE A 268 -0.35 -16.54 -2.47
N GLU A 269 0.20 -16.23 -3.65
CA GLU A 269 -0.21 -15.10 -4.48
C GLU A 269 -0.76 -15.58 -5.83
N PHE A 270 -1.99 -15.20 -6.18
CA PHE A 270 -2.47 -15.33 -7.56
C PHE A 270 -2.09 -14.10 -8.37
N ARG A 271 -1.47 -14.31 -9.52
CA ARG A 271 -0.88 -13.24 -10.31
C ARG A 271 -0.78 -13.56 -11.80
N ASN A 272 -0.51 -12.52 -12.58
CA ASN A 272 0.03 -12.67 -13.93
C ASN A 272 1.57 -12.43 -13.96
N ARG A 273 2.22 -13.03 -14.95
CA ARG A 273 3.64 -12.86 -15.30
C ARG A 273 3.72 -12.63 -16.80
N PHE A 274 4.73 -11.88 -17.24
CA PHE A 274 4.96 -11.60 -18.66
C PHE A 274 6.41 -11.93 -18.98
N GLU A 275 6.62 -12.77 -20.00
CA GLU A 275 7.92 -13.22 -20.46
C GLU A 275 7.94 -13.24 -22.00
N LYS A 276 8.92 -12.58 -22.62
CA LYS A 276 9.17 -12.61 -24.08
C LYS A 276 7.96 -12.32 -25.01
N GLY A 277 6.97 -11.56 -24.55
CA GLY A 277 5.79 -11.20 -25.36
C GLY A 277 4.54 -11.99 -25.02
N ASP A 278 4.66 -13.04 -24.20
CA ASP A 278 3.55 -13.83 -23.71
C ASP A 278 3.25 -13.53 -22.25
N GLY A 279 2.00 -13.79 -21.85
CA GLY A 279 1.58 -13.73 -20.46
C GLY A 279 1.18 -15.10 -19.93
N ARG A 280 1.32 -15.30 -18.62
CA ARG A 280 0.80 -16.49 -17.93
C ARG A 280 0.23 -16.13 -16.57
N TRP A 281 -0.83 -16.82 -16.18
CA TRP A 281 -1.36 -16.77 -14.83
C TRP A 281 -0.63 -17.81 -13.97
N ALA A 282 -0.45 -17.51 -12.68
CA ALA A 282 0.26 -18.39 -11.78
C ALA A 282 -0.12 -18.13 -10.32
N ILE A 283 0.05 -19.17 -9.50
CA ILE A 283 0.07 -19.10 -8.05
C ILE A 283 1.52 -19.26 -7.58
N ASP A 284 2.00 -18.28 -6.81
CA ASP A 284 3.35 -18.27 -6.24
C ASP A 284 3.26 -18.56 -4.73
N PHE A 285 4.16 -19.40 -4.21
CA PHE A 285 4.33 -19.57 -2.77
C PHE A 285 5.58 -18.83 -2.28
N TYR A 286 5.40 -18.03 -1.23
CA TYR A 286 6.48 -17.34 -0.55
C TYR A 286 6.46 -17.66 0.94
N PHE A 287 7.65 -17.86 1.54
CA PHE A 287 7.81 -18.04 2.97
C PHE A 287 9.13 -17.44 3.47
N GLY A 288 9.29 -17.23 4.78
CA GLY A 288 10.53 -16.73 5.38
C GLY A 288 10.33 -15.46 6.22
N THR A 289 11.39 -14.67 6.32
CA THR A 289 11.39 -13.40 7.07
C THR A 289 11.30 -12.20 6.14
N SER A 290 11.01 -11.02 6.66
CA SER A 290 11.03 -9.78 5.86
C SER A 290 12.39 -9.44 5.26
N LYS A 291 13.48 -10.04 5.77
CA LYS A 291 14.85 -9.85 5.28
C LYS A 291 15.26 -10.94 4.28
N GLU A 292 14.58 -12.07 4.30
CA GLU A 292 14.96 -13.27 3.57
C GLU A 292 13.69 -14.06 3.23
N ILE A 293 13.15 -13.80 2.03
CA ILE A 293 11.96 -14.46 1.50
C ILE A 293 12.41 -15.54 0.52
N MET A 294 11.96 -16.77 0.80
CA MET A 294 12.12 -17.97 0.00
C MET A 294 10.85 -18.28 -0.80
N SER A 295 10.97 -19.17 -1.78
CA SER A 295 9.85 -19.69 -2.57
C SER A 295 10.05 -21.15 -2.93
N VAL A 296 8.94 -21.87 -3.10
CA VAL A 296 8.94 -23.22 -3.71
C VAL A 296 8.21 -23.13 -5.05
N PRO A 297 8.80 -23.62 -6.16
CA PRO A 297 8.07 -23.75 -7.42
C PRO A 297 6.85 -24.66 -7.26
N LEU A 298 5.68 -24.16 -7.65
CA LEU A 298 4.43 -24.91 -7.60
C LEU A 298 4.12 -25.43 -9.00
N ASP A 299 4.97 -26.32 -9.51
CA ASP A 299 4.93 -26.80 -10.89
C ASP A 299 4.62 -28.31 -10.97
N ARG A 300 4.67 -28.86 -12.19
CA ARG A 300 4.46 -30.29 -12.44
C ARG A 300 5.47 -31.20 -11.74
N THR A 301 6.67 -30.70 -11.44
CA THR A 301 7.70 -31.47 -10.71
C THR A 301 7.23 -31.72 -9.28
N LEU A 302 6.72 -30.67 -8.61
CA LEU A 302 6.15 -30.81 -7.27
C LEU A 302 4.93 -31.74 -7.29
N GLN A 303 4.08 -31.63 -8.30
CA GLN A 303 2.91 -32.52 -8.45
C GLN A 303 3.33 -33.99 -8.63
N ALA A 304 4.32 -34.25 -9.49
CA ALA A 304 4.87 -35.60 -9.69
C ALA A 304 5.48 -36.15 -8.40
N ARG A 305 6.16 -35.31 -7.61
CA ARG A 305 6.68 -35.69 -6.30
C ARG A 305 5.58 -36.08 -5.31
N PHE A 306 4.47 -35.34 -5.28
CA PHE A 306 3.33 -35.72 -4.46
C PHE A 306 2.71 -37.04 -4.93
N ALA A 307 2.55 -37.24 -6.23
CA ALA A 307 2.02 -38.49 -6.77
C ALA A 307 2.89 -39.71 -6.42
N SER A 308 4.22 -39.57 -6.46
CA SER A 308 5.14 -40.65 -6.10
C SER A 308 5.19 -40.91 -4.59
N THR A 309 5.08 -39.86 -3.77
CA THR A 309 5.12 -39.99 -2.31
C THR A 309 3.80 -40.51 -1.73
N PHE A 310 2.67 -40.18 -2.37
CA PHE A 310 1.33 -40.54 -1.93
C PHE A 310 0.63 -41.42 -2.99
N PRO A 311 1.10 -42.66 -3.23
CA PRO A 311 0.59 -43.51 -4.32
C PRO A 311 -0.86 -43.96 -4.10
N GLN A 312 -1.35 -43.95 -2.86
CA GLN A 312 -2.75 -44.23 -2.52
C GLN A 312 -3.69 -43.05 -2.85
N GLY A 313 -3.13 -41.93 -3.34
CA GLY A 313 -3.86 -40.72 -3.62
C GLY A 313 -4.21 -39.93 -2.36
N TRP A 314 -5.17 -39.01 -2.52
CA TRP A 314 -5.61 -38.13 -1.44
C TRP A 314 -6.84 -38.69 -0.72
N PRO A 315 -7.00 -38.41 0.59
CA PRO A 315 -8.28 -38.65 1.26
C PRO A 315 -9.44 -38.05 0.47
N SER A 316 -10.61 -38.70 0.49
CA SER A 316 -11.76 -38.28 -0.35
C SER A 316 -12.14 -36.81 -0.14
N SER A 317 -12.07 -36.31 1.10
CA SER A 317 -12.32 -34.90 1.43
C SER A 317 -11.37 -33.93 0.71
N VAL A 318 -10.10 -34.30 0.55
CA VAL A 318 -9.09 -33.54 -0.19
C VAL A 318 -9.26 -33.71 -1.70
N ALA A 319 -9.45 -34.95 -2.16
CA ALA A 319 -9.60 -35.28 -3.57
C ALA A 319 -10.78 -34.54 -4.22
N THR A 320 -11.92 -34.46 -3.53
CA THR A 320 -13.10 -33.71 -4.00
C THR A 320 -12.78 -32.24 -4.25
N VAL A 321 -12.08 -31.58 -3.32
CA VAL A 321 -11.74 -30.14 -3.48
C VAL A 321 -10.77 -29.90 -4.63
N LEU A 322 -9.82 -30.81 -4.87
CA LEU A 322 -8.90 -30.72 -6.02
C LEU A 322 -9.59 -31.01 -7.35
N SER A 323 -10.60 -31.88 -7.35
CA SER A 323 -11.46 -32.12 -8.50
C SER A 323 -12.30 -30.87 -8.84
N ASP A 324 -12.92 -30.25 -7.83
CA ASP A 324 -13.69 -29.00 -8.00
C ASP A 324 -12.81 -27.88 -8.57
N LEU A 325 -11.58 -27.72 -8.04
CA LEU A 325 -10.59 -26.76 -8.56
C LEU A 325 -10.32 -26.98 -10.06
N SER A 326 -10.09 -28.24 -10.42
CA SER A 326 -9.76 -28.63 -11.80
C SER A 326 -10.94 -28.40 -12.74
N ALA A 327 -12.15 -28.72 -12.32
CA ALA A 327 -13.38 -28.48 -13.07
C ALA A 327 -13.62 -26.97 -13.30
N TYR A 328 -13.49 -26.17 -12.24
CA TYR A 328 -13.66 -24.71 -12.33
C TYR A 328 -12.64 -24.06 -13.27
N LEU A 329 -11.35 -24.40 -13.15
CA LEU A 329 -10.31 -23.82 -14.00
C LEU A 329 -10.38 -24.29 -15.46
N ALA A 330 -10.95 -25.47 -15.72
CA ALA A 330 -11.17 -25.95 -17.08
C ALA A 330 -12.30 -25.18 -17.80
N ASP A 331 -13.31 -24.71 -17.07
CA ASP A 331 -14.42 -23.91 -17.60
C ASP A 331 -14.06 -22.41 -17.73
N ALA A 332 -13.09 -21.94 -16.93
CA ALA A 332 -12.66 -20.56 -16.93
C ALA A 332 -12.01 -20.10 -18.27
N ASP A 333 -12.41 -18.92 -18.75
CA ASP A 333 -11.83 -18.28 -19.94
C ASP A 333 -10.49 -17.58 -19.61
N LEU A 334 -9.48 -18.41 -19.33
CA LEU A 334 -8.15 -17.98 -18.89
C LEU A 334 -7.38 -17.19 -19.97
N GLN A 335 -7.65 -17.47 -21.25
CA GLN A 335 -7.01 -16.83 -22.40
C GLN A 335 -7.42 -15.36 -22.54
N ASN A 336 -8.70 -15.06 -22.35
CA ASN A 336 -9.24 -13.71 -22.45
C ASN A 336 -9.20 -12.93 -21.13
N MET A 337 -8.99 -13.60 -19.99
CA MET A 337 -9.02 -13.00 -18.66
C MET A 337 -8.09 -11.78 -18.50
N GLN A 338 -6.93 -11.77 -19.17
CA GLN A 338 -6.03 -10.61 -19.17
C GLN A 338 -6.63 -9.40 -19.93
N ARG A 339 -7.33 -9.63 -21.04
CA ARG A 339 -7.99 -8.56 -21.81
C ARG A 339 -9.13 -7.94 -21.01
N VAL A 340 -9.91 -8.77 -20.31
CA VAL A 340 -10.95 -8.32 -19.38
C VAL A 340 -10.33 -7.48 -18.26
N TRP A 341 -9.21 -7.93 -17.67
CA TRP A 341 -8.47 -7.15 -16.67
C TRP A 341 -7.95 -5.81 -17.20
N CYS A 342 -7.59 -5.74 -18.47
CA CYS A 342 -7.13 -4.50 -19.10
C CYS A 342 -8.27 -3.58 -19.57
N HIS A 343 -9.54 -3.97 -19.40
CA HIS A 343 -10.74 -3.29 -19.93
C HIS A 343 -10.71 -3.21 -21.47
N GLN A 344 -10.20 -4.26 -22.12
CA GLN A 344 -10.02 -4.36 -23.58
C GLN A 344 -10.77 -5.56 -24.22
N GLY A 345 -11.57 -6.28 -23.44
CA GLY A 345 -12.35 -7.41 -23.91
C GLY A 345 -13.65 -7.54 -23.14
N LEU A 346 -14.64 -8.15 -23.78
CA LEU A 346 -15.80 -8.72 -23.11
C LEU A 346 -15.44 -10.14 -22.71
N GLY A 347 -15.83 -10.57 -21.52
CA GLY A 347 -15.57 -11.92 -21.04
C GLY A 347 -16.25 -12.18 -19.71
N LEU A 348 -16.57 -13.44 -19.47
CA LEU A 348 -17.27 -13.87 -18.26
C LEU A 348 -16.29 -14.04 -17.09
N THR A 349 -15.10 -14.59 -17.35
CA THR A 349 -14.10 -14.84 -16.31
C THR A 349 -13.28 -13.59 -16.01
N ARG A 350 -13.38 -13.09 -14.78
CA ARG A 350 -12.53 -12.00 -14.26
C ARG A 350 -11.45 -12.56 -13.34
N PRO A 351 -10.23 -11.98 -13.29
CA PRO A 351 -9.18 -12.48 -12.39
C PRO A 351 -9.61 -12.55 -10.92
N PHE A 352 -10.46 -11.60 -10.52
CA PHE A 352 -11.00 -11.54 -9.19
C PHE A 352 -12.02 -12.65 -8.88
N MET A 353 -12.71 -13.22 -9.88
CA MET A 353 -13.56 -14.40 -9.67
C MET A 353 -12.70 -15.64 -9.41
N VAL A 354 -11.63 -15.82 -10.19
CA VAL A 354 -10.66 -16.90 -9.96
C VAL A 354 -10.00 -16.75 -8.57
N LEU A 355 -9.62 -15.53 -8.17
CA LEU A 355 -9.08 -15.29 -6.83
C LEU A 355 -10.07 -15.68 -5.71
N ASP A 356 -11.36 -15.34 -5.86
CA ASP A 356 -12.39 -15.67 -4.86
C ASP A 356 -12.63 -17.18 -4.78
N GLU A 357 -12.62 -17.87 -5.92
CA GLU A 357 -12.78 -19.32 -5.95
C GLU A 357 -11.56 -20.03 -5.32
N LEU A 358 -10.35 -19.58 -5.65
CA LEU A 358 -9.12 -20.06 -4.99
C LEU A 358 -9.14 -19.84 -3.48
N ASP A 359 -9.70 -18.71 -3.01
CA ASP A 359 -9.90 -18.45 -1.58
C ASP A 359 -10.86 -19.45 -0.93
N ALA A 360 -12.02 -19.68 -1.56
CA ALA A 360 -13.06 -20.58 -1.06
C ALA A 360 -12.56 -22.02 -1.01
N LEU A 361 -11.93 -22.51 -2.09
CA LEU A 361 -11.32 -23.83 -2.14
C LEU A 361 -10.16 -23.95 -1.15
N GLY A 362 -9.38 -22.89 -0.94
CA GLY A 362 -8.35 -22.83 0.08
C GLY A 362 -8.88 -23.05 1.50
N ARG A 363 -10.03 -22.47 1.86
CA ARG A 363 -10.69 -22.69 3.15
C ARG A 363 -11.15 -24.14 3.30
N ARG A 364 -11.85 -24.66 2.30
CA ARG A 364 -12.37 -26.04 2.28
C ARG A 364 -11.24 -27.07 2.39
N LEU A 365 -10.16 -26.86 1.64
CA LEU A 365 -9.02 -27.78 1.65
C LEU A 365 -8.24 -27.71 2.96
N ARG A 366 -8.06 -26.52 3.54
CA ARG A 366 -7.48 -26.35 4.88
C ARG A 366 -8.30 -27.12 5.92
N GLU A 367 -9.62 -27.00 5.90
CA GLU A 367 -10.51 -27.72 6.81
C GLU A 367 -10.38 -29.24 6.66
N ALA A 368 -10.35 -29.74 5.42
CA ALA A 368 -10.12 -31.16 5.17
C ALA A 368 -8.75 -31.64 5.68
N LEU A 369 -7.70 -30.83 5.56
CA LEU A 369 -6.35 -31.19 5.99
C LEU A 369 -6.13 -31.07 7.51
N MET A 370 -6.98 -30.34 8.23
CA MET A 370 -6.93 -30.31 9.70
C MET A 370 -7.20 -31.68 10.33
N GLU A 371 -8.05 -32.50 9.68
CA GLU A 371 -8.32 -33.88 10.10
C GLU A 371 -7.15 -34.85 9.79
N HIS A 372 -6.16 -34.38 9.03
CA HIS A 372 -5.01 -35.17 8.59
C HIS A 372 -3.67 -34.45 8.85
N PRO A 373 -3.33 -34.12 10.10
CA PRO A 373 -2.16 -33.28 10.41
C PRO A 373 -0.82 -33.89 9.98
N ARG A 374 -0.69 -35.22 10.03
CA ARG A 374 0.51 -35.93 9.54
C ARG A 374 0.66 -35.82 8.03
N LEU A 375 -0.44 -35.91 7.28
CA LEU A 375 -0.44 -35.72 5.83
C LEU A 375 -0.08 -34.27 5.48
N ALA A 376 -0.68 -33.30 6.17
CA ALA A 376 -0.37 -31.89 5.97
C ALA A 376 1.12 -31.58 6.20
N GLN A 377 1.72 -32.12 7.26
CA GLN A 377 3.15 -31.97 7.51
C GLN A 377 3.99 -32.66 6.41
N ALA A 378 3.65 -33.89 6.04
CA ALA A 378 4.37 -34.62 5.00
C ALA A 378 4.36 -33.89 3.64
N ILE A 379 3.24 -33.27 3.26
CA ILE A 379 3.14 -32.44 2.04
C ILE A 379 4.14 -31.28 2.08
N ILE A 380 4.28 -30.62 3.24
CA ILE A 380 5.23 -29.51 3.42
C ILE A 380 6.66 -30.03 3.32
N ASP A 381 6.96 -31.15 3.98
CA ASP A 381 8.31 -31.73 3.98
C ASP A 381 8.76 -32.11 2.56
N GLN A 382 7.85 -32.69 1.75
CA GLN A 382 8.11 -32.97 0.34
C GLN A 382 8.26 -31.69 -0.51
N ALA A 383 7.55 -30.62 -0.21
CA ALA A 383 7.71 -29.36 -0.94
C ALA A 383 9.05 -28.67 -0.60
N ILE A 384 9.43 -28.67 0.68
CA ILE A 384 10.66 -28.01 1.15
C ILE A 384 11.91 -28.78 0.70
N SER A 385 11.95 -30.11 0.91
CA SER A 385 13.11 -30.91 0.50
C SER A 385 13.32 -30.89 -1.02
N LEU A 386 12.31 -30.55 -1.83
CA LEU A 386 12.46 -30.53 -3.30
C LEU A 386 13.43 -29.43 -3.73
N VAL A 387 13.52 -28.38 -2.92
CA VAL A 387 14.29 -27.17 -3.23
C VAL A 387 15.48 -26.98 -2.29
N PHE A 388 15.37 -27.48 -1.05
CA PHE A 388 16.29 -27.12 0.03
C PHE A 388 16.98 -28.31 0.71
N ASP A 389 16.88 -29.54 0.20
CA ASP A 389 17.59 -30.70 0.81
C ASP A 389 19.11 -30.52 0.81
N GLU A 390 19.67 -29.96 -0.27
CA GLU A 390 21.11 -29.73 -0.41
C GLU A 390 21.54 -28.34 0.12
N ALA A 391 20.65 -27.62 0.80
CA ALA A 391 20.97 -26.30 1.32
C ALA A 391 21.97 -26.40 2.49
N PRO A 392 22.95 -25.49 2.58
CA PRO A 392 23.97 -25.52 3.64
C PRO A 392 23.40 -25.26 5.04
N SER A 393 22.20 -24.69 5.13
CA SER A 393 21.46 -24.49 6.38
C SER A 393 19.94 -24.55 6.13
N PRO A 394 19.13 -24.91 7.16
CA PRO A 394 17.69 -24.93 7.03
C PRO A 394 17.13 -23.54 6.68
N PRO A 395 16.18 -23.43 5.74
CA PRO A 395 15.62 -22.14 5.37
C PRO A 395 14.86 -21.49 6.55
N PRO A 396 14.82 -20.15 6.63
CA PRO A 396 14.12 -19.49 7.70
C PRO A 396 12.61 -19.70 7.62
N GLY A 397 11.94 -19.69 8.77
CA GLY A 397 10.47 -19.70 8.84
C GLY A 397 9.81 -21.08 8.79
N LEU A 398 10.56 -22.18 8.73
CA LEU A 398 10.02 -23.55 8.75
C LEU A 398 9.11 -23.82 9.95
N ALA A 399 9.48 -23.35 11.14
CA ALA A 399 8.63 -23.49 12.34
C ALA A 399 7.25 -22.84 12.18
N LYS A 400 7.16 -21.74 11.41
CA LYS A 400 5.88 -21.10 11.11
C LYS A 400 5.06 -21.93 10.11
N LEU A 401 5.70 -22.60 9.15
CA LEU A 401 5.03 -23.50 8.23
C LEU A 401 4.41 -24.69 8.98
N ALA A 402 5.20 -25.37 9.82
CA ALA A 402 4.74 -26.51 10.62
C ALA A 402 3.57 -26.15 11.56
N ARG A 403 3.65 -25.00 12.26
CA ARG A 403 2.53 -24.52 13.11
C ARG A 403 1.23 -24.25 12.34
N ASN A 404 1.29 -24.07 11.02
CA ASN A 404 0.14 -23.78 10.18
C ASN A 404 -0.02 -24.85 9.08
N ALA A 405 0.35 -26.10 9.39
CA ALA A 405 0.57 -27.12 8.38
C ALA A 405 -0.62 -27.31 7.43
N ALA A 406 -1.84 -27.38 7.94
CA ALA A 406 -3.05 -27.53 7.12
C ALA A 406 -3.21 -26.39 6.09
N THR A 407 -2.97 -25.14 6.48
CA THR A 407 -3.05 -23.98 5.57
C THR A 407 -1.95 -24.02 4.51
N ILE A 408 -0.71 -24.38 4.89
CA ILE A 408 0.41 -24.43 3.94
C ILE A 408 0.23 -25.58 2.96
N ALA A 409 -0.13 -26.76 3.45
CA ALA A 409 -0.42 -27.92 2.61
C ALA A 409 -1.58 -27.63 1.64
N ALA A 410 -2.66 -26.97 2.10
CA ALA A 410 -3.76 -26.55 1.23
C ALA A 410 -3.26 -25.66 0.09
N GLY A 411 -2.43 -24.66 0.39
CA GLY A 411 -1.88 -23.79 -0.65
C GLY A 411 -0.89 -24.48 -1.58
N LEU A 412 -0.08 -25.42 -1.10
CA LEU A 412 0.83 -26.22 -1.93
C LEU A 412 0.06 -27.07 -2.93
N LEU A 413 -1.01 -27.74 -2.48
CA LEU A 413 -1.86 -28.56 -3.34
C LEU A 413 -2.68 -27.73 -4.33
N ILE A 414 -3.31 -26.63 -3.89
CA ILE A 414 -4.03 -25.72 -4.78
C ILE A 414 -3.07 -25.11 -5.81
N GLY A 415 -1.93 -24.59 -5.35
CA GLY A 415 -0.96 -23.92 -6.20
C GLY A 415 -0.38 -24.83 -7.27
N SER A 416 0.08 -26.03 -6.90
CA SER A 416 0.63 -27.00 -7.86
C SER A 416 -0.42 -27.52 -8.84
N SER A 417 -1.65 -27.80 -8.36
CA SER A 417 -2.73 -28.30 -9.21
C SER A 417 -3.26 -27.22 -10.16
N ALA A 418 -3.46 -25.99 -9.68
CA ALA A 418 -3.90 -24.88 -10.51
C ALA A 418 -2.86 -24.51 -11.55
N ASN A 419 -1.58 -24.41 -11.17
CA ASN A 419 -0.52 -24.03 -12.09
C ASN A 419 -0.36 -25.02 -13.26
N ALA A 420 -0.59 -26.32 -13.05
CA ALA A 420 -0.57 -27.30 -14.13
C ALA A 420 -1.60 -26.98 -15.24
N ILE A 421 -2.69 -26.27 -14.91
CA ILE A 421 -3.71 -25.80 -15.85
C ILE A 421 -3.37 -24.38 -16.36
N LEU A 422 -2.99 -23.47 -15.46
CA LEU A 422 -2.66 -22.06 -15.76
C LEU A 422 -1.38 -21.89 -16.60
N GLU A 423 -0.52 -22.91 -16.66
CA GLU A 423 0.70 -22.95 -17.49
C GLU A 423 0.41 -22.71 -18.98
N ARG A 424 -0.83 -22.94 -19.44
CA ARG A 424 -1.29 -22.52 -20.76
C ARG A 424 -1.31 -20.99 -20.81
N GLY A 425 -0.20 -20.40 -21.25
CA GLY A 425 -0.04 -18.97 -21.42
C GLY A 425 -1.07 -18.37 -22.39
N PHE A 426 -1.12 -17.05 -22.45
CA PHE A 426 -1.97 -16.27 -23.34
C PHE A 426 -1.13 -15.28 -24.14
N GLU A 427 -1.53 -15.06 -25.38
CA GLU A 427 -0.86 -14.11 -26.27
C GLU A 427 -1.19 -12.65 -25.88
N LEU A 428 -0.18 -11.79 -25.88
CA LEU A 428 -0.41 -10.35 -25.86
C LEU A 428 -0.58 -9.89 -27.29
N GLU A 429 -1.79 -9.54 -27.71
CA GLU A 429 -1.98 -8.90 -29.03
C GLU A 429 -1.06 -7.68 -29.13
N ALA A 430 -0.19 -7.69 -30.15
CA ALA A 430 0.58 -6.52 -30.53
C ALA A 430 -0.41 -5.40 -30.88
N ARG A 431 -0.19 -4.18 -30.36
CA ARG A 431 -0.97 -3.01 -30.77
C ARG A 431 -1.10 -3.02 -32.30
N PRO A 432 -2.29 -2.85 -32.90
CA PRO A 432 -2.35 -2.48 -34.29
C PRO A 432 -1.51 -1.21 -34.44
N ARG A 433 -0.49 -1.25 -35.32
CA ARG A 433 0.23 -0.04 -35.71
C ARG A 433 -0.85 0.95 -36.15
N PRO A 434 -0.79 2.24 -35.75
CA PRO A 434 -1.69 3.21 -36.35
C PRO A 434 -1.49 3.10 -37.86
N ALA A 435 -2.59 2.91 -38.58
CA ALA A 435 -2.57 2.91 -40.03
C ALA A 435 -1.85 4.20 -40.44
N VAL A 436 -0.69 4.05 -41.09
CA VAL A 436 -0.05 5.17 -41.76
C VAL A 436 -1.02 5.55 -42.86
N GLY A 437 -1.83 6.58 -42.60
CA GLY A 437 -2.68 7.17 -43.61
C GLY A 437 -1.78 7.73 -44.70
N PHE A 438 -1.74 7.04 -45.84
CA PHE A 438 -1.54 7.71 -47.11
C PHE A 438 -2.93 8.17 -47.56
N GLY A 439 -3.09 9.49 -47.66
CA GLY A 439 -4.32 10.18 -48.02
C GLY A 439 -4.19 11.66 -47.71
#